data_AF-A0A966IJE3-F1
#
_entry.id   AF-A0A966IJE3-F1
#
_cell.length_a   1.000
_cell.length_b   1.000
_cell.length_c   1.000
_cell.angle_alpha   90.00
_cell.angle_beta   90.00
_cell.angle_gamma   90.00
#
_symmetry.space_group_name_H-M   'P 1'
#
loop_
_entity.id
_entity.type
_entity.pdbx_description
1 polymer ?
#
loop_
_entity_poly.entity_id
_entity_poly.type
_entity_poly.pdbx_seq_one_letter_code
_entity_poly.pdbx_strand_id
1 'polypeptide(L)' 'KTNQIIAGFKEIYASSKECEFNDCNHINNKGCNVIKKLNDGEISQSRYNNFIKFRDSVLNDE' A
#
# COMPACT_ATOMS: atom_id res chain seq x y z
N LYS A 1 -4.79 -5.41 -11.37
CA LYS A 1 -5.91 -5.31 -10.39
C LYS A 1 -5.55 -4.51 -9.14
N THR A 2 -4.29 -4.54 -8.68
CA THR A 2 -3.80 -3.83 -7.49
C THR A 2 -4.08 -2.31 -7.47
N ASN A 3 -3.99 -1.63 -8.61
CA ASN A 3 -4.27 -0.19 -8.70
C ASN A 3 -5.72 0.18 -8.30
N GLN A 4 -6.69 -0.70 -8.55
CA GLN A 4 -8.09 -0.46 -8.15
C GLN A 4 -8.27 -0.58 -6.63
N ILE A 5 -7.52 -1.48 -5.98
CA ILE A 5 -7.53 -1.65 -4.54
C ILE A 5 -6.93 -0.41 -3.88
N ILE A 6 -5.76 0.04 -4.35
CA ILE A 6 -5.08 1.23 -3.83
C ILE A 6 -6.01 2.45 -3.90
N ALA A 7 -6.75 2.64 -5.01
CA ALA A 7 -7.68 3.76 -5.15
C ALA A 7 -8.80 3.79 -4.07
N GLY A 8 -9.15 2.65 -3.47
CA GLY A 8 -10.08 2.55 -2.34
C GLY A 8 -9.50 3.00 -0.99
N PHE A 9 -8.18 3.15 -0.89
CA PHE A 9 -7.46 3.60 0.30
C PHE A 9 -6.75 4.93 -0.01
N LYS A 10 -7.45 6.06 0.15
CA LYS A 10 -6.98 7.39 -0.27
C LYS A 10 -5.60 7.75 0.30
N GLU A 11 -5.36 7.44 1.56
CA GLU A 11 -4.09 7.68 2.25
C GLU A 11 -2.94 6.83 1.68
N ILE A 12 -3.23 5.58 1.29
CA ILE A 12 -2.26 4.69 0.66
C ILE A 12 -2.03 5.12 -0.80
N TYR A 13 -3.08 5.50 -1.53
CA TYR A 13 -2.99 6.01 -2.90
C TYR A 13 -2.19 7.30 -3.00
N ALA A 14 -2.40 8.24 -2.07
CA ALA A 14 -1.60 9.46 -2.02
C ALA A 14 -0.13 9.13 -1.77
N SER A 15 0.14 8.26 -0.78
CA SER A 15 1.50 7.87 -0.42
C SER A 15 2.20 7.04 -1.50
N SER A 16 1.47 6.20 -2.24
CA SER A 16 2.05 5.35 -3.29
C SER A 16 2.61 6.16 -4.47
N LYS A 17 2.09 7.37 -4.72
CA LYS A 17 2.60 8.28 -5.75
C LYS A 17 3.98 8.83 -5.45
N GLU A 18 4.38 8.79 -4.18
CA GLU A 18 5.66 9.27 -3.68
C GLU A 18 6.64 8.10 -3.46
N CYS A 19 6.29 6.88 -3.85
CA CYS A 19 7.24 5.78 -3.84
C CYS A 19 8.37 6.02 -4.83
N GLU A 20 9.59 5.64 -4.44
CA GLU A 20 10.79 5.77 -5.27
C GLU A 20 10.70 4.93 -6.56
N PHE A 21 10.02 3.79 -6.49
CA PHE A 21 9.89 2.83 -7.59
C PHE A 21 8.44 2.68 -8.07
N ASN A 22 8.26 2.60 -9.39
CA ASN A 22 6.94 2.42 -10.02
C ASN A 22 6.32 1.04 -9.79
N ASP A 23 7.14 0.03 -9.48
CA ASP A 23 6.75 -1.36 -9.19
C ASP A 23 6.75 -1.67 -7.68
N CYS A 24 6.62 -0.64 -6.84
CA CYS A 24 6.60 -0.79 -5.39
C CYS A 24 5.45 -1.71 -4.93
N ASN A 25 5.79 -2.79 -4.23
CA ASN A 25 4.80 -3.73 -3.70
C ASN A 25 4.12 -3.28 -2.39
N HIS A 26 4.60 -2.18 -1.81
CA HIS A 26 4.14 -1.65 -0.52
C HIS A 26 4.20 -2.63 0.68
N ILE A 27 5.09 -3.63 0.66
CA ILE A 27 5.29 -4.59 1.78
C ILE A 27 6.66 -4.40 2.43
N ASN A 28 7.72 -4.64 1.65
CA ASN A 28 9.11 -4.71 2.12
C ASN A 28 10.07 -3.98 1.17
N ASN A 29 9.55 -3.04 0.38
CA ASN A 29 10.34 -2.36 -0.62
C ASN A 29 11.09 -1.16 -0.02
N LYS A 30 12.38 -1.00 -0.32
CA LYS A 30 13.10 0.24 -0.01
C LYS A 30 12.47 1.39 -0.81
N GLY A 31 12.48 2.60 -0.25
CA GLY A 31 11.85 3.76 -0.90
C GLY A 31 10.32 3.72 -0.94
N CYS A 32 9.68 2.80 -0.20
CA CYS A 32 8.22 2.76 -0.11
C CYS A 32 7.70 3.83 0.85
N ASN A 33 7.09 4.88 0.29
CA ASN A 33 6.53 5.95 1.11
C ASN A 33 5.31 5.51 1.92
N VAL A 34 4.55 4.49 1.47
CA VAL A 34 3.46 3.89 2.26
C VAL A 34 3.97 3.33 3.60
N ILE A 35 5.09 2.59 3.58
CA ILE A 35 5.69 2.03 4.81
C ILE A 35 6.25 3.14 5.68
N LYS A 36 6.86 4.15 5.06
CA LYS A 36 7.36 5.33 5.78
C LYS A 36 6.22 6.02 6.54
N LYS A 37 5.13 6.37 5.84
CA LYS A 37 3.92 6.99 6.43
C LYS A 37 3.24 6.11 7.49
N LEU A 38 3.31 4.78 7.33
CA LEU A 38 2.86 3.84 8.35
C LEU A 38 3.70 3.96 9.63
N ASN A 39 5.03 3.96 9.50
CA ASN A 39 5.95 4.09 10.63
C ASN A 39 5.85 5.46 11.31
N ASP A 40 5.60 6.50 10.54
CA ASP A 40 5.40 7.87 11.02
C ASP A 40 4.01 8.08 11.67
N GLY A 41 3.12 7.08 11.58
CA GLY A 41 1.77 7.11 12.15
C GLY A 41 0.73 7.86 11.32
N GLU A 42 1.09 8.36 10.14
CA GLU A 42 0.16 9.01 9.19
C GLU A 42 -0.82 8.00 8.55
N ILE A 43 -0.37 6.76 8.35
CA ILE A 43 -1.24 5.64 7.97
C ILE A 43 -1.40 4.76 9.20
N SER A 44 -2.65 4.49 9.60
CA SER A 44 -2.88 3.59 10.72
C SER A 44 -2.57 2.14 10.35
N GLN A 45 -2.02 1.38 11.30
CA GLN A 45 -1.70 -0.04 11.11
C GLN A 45 -2.92 -0.87 10.67
N SER A 46 -4.11 -0.55 11.18
CA SER A 46 -5.35 -1.26 10.80
C SER A 46 -5.70 -1.02 9.33
N ARG A 47 -5.53 0.20 8.82
CA ARG A 47 -5.79 0.55 7.42
C ARG A 47 -4.78 -0.12 6.49
N TYR A 48 -3.50 -0.10 6.85
CA TYR A 48 -2.46 -0.83 6.13
C TYR A 48 -2.73 -2.34 6.09
N ASN A 49 -3.03 -2.96 7.24
CA ASN A 49 -3.32 -4.40 7.33
C ASN A 49 -4.52 -4.79 6.45
N ASN A 50 -5.57 -3.97 6.44
CA ASN A 50 -6.73 -4.20 5.57
C ASN A 50 -6.34 -4.13 4.09
N PHE A 51 -5.57 -3.11 3.69
CA PHE A 51 -5.06 -3.00 2.32
C PHE A 51 -4.26 -4.24 1.89
N ILE A 52 -3.34 -4.71 2.73
CA ILE A 52 -2.54 -5.92 2.47
C ILE A 52 -3.45 -7.14 2.29
N LYS A 53 -4.42 -7.34 3.17
CA LYS A 53 -5.40 -8.43 3.05
C LYS A 53 -6.15 -8.40 1.73
N PHE A 54 -6.73 -7.25 1.35
CA PHE A 54 -7.48 -7.13 0.10
C PHE A 54 -6.59 -7.37 -1.13
N ARG A 55 -5.37 -6.82 -1.12
CA ARG A 55 -4.40 -7.07 -2.19
C ARG A 55 -4.11 -8.55 -2.34
N ASP A 56 -3.77 -9.22 -1.25
CA ASP A 56 -3.35 -10.62 -1.28
C ASP A 56 -4.50 -11.55 -1.64
N SER A 57 -5.73 -11.26 -1.18
CA SER A 57 -6.92 -11.99 -1.63
C SER A 57 -7.07 -11.94 -3.15
N VAL A 58 -6.88 -10.77 -3.78
CA VAL A 58 -7.01 -10.62 -5.23
C VAL A 58 -5.83 -11.24 -6.02
N LEU A 59 -4.66 -11.37 -5.40
CA LEU A 59 -3.49 -12.03 -6.00
C LEU A 59 -3.54 -13.56 -5.88
N ASN A 60 -4.23 -14.10 -4.87
CA ASN A 60 -4.34 -15.53 -4.63
C ASN A 60 -5.52 -16.19 -5.37
N ASP A 61 -6.36 -15.41 -6.05
CA ASP A 61 -7.47 -15.89 -6.90
C ASP A 61 -7.03 -16.16 -8.36
N GLU A 62 -5.75 -16.44 -8.60
CA GLU A 62 -5.22 -16.98 -9.87
C GLU A 62 -5.07 -18.51 -9.85
#